data_AF-A0A661D259-F1
#
_entry.id   AF-A0A661D259-F1
#
_cell.length_a   1.000
_cell.length_b   1.000
_cell.length_c   1.000
_cell.angle_alpha   90.00
_cell.angle_beta   90.00
_cell.angle_gamma   90.00
#
_symmetry.space_group_name_H-M   'P 1'
#
loop_
_entity.id
_entity.type
_entity.pdbx_description
1 polymer ?
#
loop_
_entity_poly.entity_id
_entity_poly.type
_entity_poly.pdbx_seq_one_letter_code
_entity_poly.pdbx_strand_id
1 'polypeptide(L)'
;MEWHIITSSKGGVGKTILSLMLLTYYLKDNNTRSTFAIDLNGMNSDFQKLISAGGEKQNLETLIEAGCGEKRFDLVCYKVDFCDMKYILAWPQDPFKMLCGADEFFNFLCKIKDSVPAIAKKFQLQPGTVIVDTNFHFCNVFSDDSEVYGRFDIFQNQDEQFFVWFIWVFRQLDNLLNLLSLERGFILEDGNGNVADERLRQIAETMQSCVNDQCINPFVHVFNTTTVIRASRAANLFQQIFPRDSEVPELRNLRDQPAGQMIDFQGLLENFEKLKPDKKDVYVQDIHDNRVFLDLLGKYADEYKSCPRNVVPITHHLKVLESYTEGTYSRSDELINWFYKESVYKNFETSFKRLLDAHRSVVNN
;
A
#
# COMPACT_ATOMS: atom_id res chain seq x y z
N MET A 1 -9.36 7.76 -13.16
CA MET A 1 -7.92 7.78 -12.90
C MET A 1 -7.60 6.73 -11.84
N GLU A 2 -6.38 6.18 -11.80
CA GLU A 2 -5.98 5.17 -10.81
C GLU A 2 -5.41 5.87 -9.56
N TRP A 3 -6.10 5.77 -8.42
CA TRP A 3 -5.72 6.36 -7.15
C TRP A 3 -5.09 5.33 -6.24
N HIS A 4 -3.83 5.53 -5.86
CA HIS A 4 -3.11 4.71 -4.90
C HIS A 4 -2.95 5.48 -3.61
N ILE A 5 -3.68 5.11 -2.55
CA ILE A 5 -3.58 5.73 -1.23
C ILE A 5 -2.81 4.78 -0.32
N ILE A 6 -1.60 5.16 0.08
CA ILE A 6 -0.72 4.32 0.89
C ILE A 6 -0.78 4.78 2.35
N THR A 7 -1.27 3.91 3.21
CA THR A 7 -1.25 4.11 4.66
C THR A 7 -0.87 2.80 5.37
N SER A 8 -0.76 2.87 6.69
CA SER A 8 -0.25 1.77 7.51
C SER A 8 -0.70 1.92 8.95
N SER A 9 -0.63 0.84 9.70
CA SER A 9 -0.83 0.88 11.14
C SER A 9 0.28 1.57 11.93
N LYS A 10 1.48 1.72 11.37
CA LYS A 10 2.65 2.30 12.07
C LYS A 10 3.63 3.01 11.12
N GLY A 11 4.38 3.98 11.65
CA GLY A 11 5.56 4.53 10.97
C GLY A 11 6.68 3.51 10.78
N GLY A 12 7.53 3.71 9.76
CA GLY A 12 8.73 2.88 9.52
C GLY A 12 8.47 1.49 8.92
N VAL A 13 7.29 1.24 8.37
CA VAL A 13 6.87 -0.09 7.87
C VAL A 13 7.07 -0.30 6.38
N GLY A 14 7.67 0.68 5.68
CA GLY A 14 7.96 0.60 4.25
C GLY A 14 6.92 1.23 3.32
N LYS A 15 6.08 2.17 3.81
CA LYS A 15 5.15 2.95 2.95
C LYS A 15 5.86 3.60 1.77
N THR A 16 6.93 4.34 2.04
CA THR A 16 7.70 5.01 1.01
C THR A 16 8.38 4.04 0.04
N ILE A 17 8.79 2.84 0.48
CA ILE A 17 9.26 1.77 -0.44
C ILE A 17 8.13 1.36 -1.39
N LEU A 18 6.91 1.15 -0.87
CA LEU A 18 5.75 0.83 -1.71
C LEU A 18 5.41 1.95 -2.69
N SER A 19 5.42 3.21 -2.24
CA SER A 19 5.23 4.38 -3.10
C SER A 19 6.27 4.45 -4.22
N LEU A 20 7.54 4.13 -3.92
CA LEU A 20 8.62 4.06 -4.91
C LEU A 20 8.44 2.91 -5.91
N MET A 21 8.02 1.72 -5.44
CA MET A 21 7.74 0.59 -6.31
C MET A 21 6.56 0.87 -7.25
N LEU A 22 5.50 1.51 -6.75
CA LEU A 22 4.36 1.95 -7.56
C LEU A 22 4.78 3.00 -8.60
N LEU A 23 5.53 4.03 -8.18
CA LEU A 23 6.05 5.03 -9.11
C LEU A 23 6.91 4.39 -10.20
N THR A 24 7.85 3.52 -9.81
CA THR A 24 8.72 2.77 -10.73
C THR A 24 7.92 1.95 -11.73
N TYR A 25 6.86 1.28 -11.27
CA TYR A 25 5.97 0.50 -12.13
C TYR A 25 5.31 1.36 -13.21
N TYR A 26 4.68 2.46 -12.82
CA TYR A 26 3.95 3.32 -13.76
C TYR A 26 4.85 4.12 -14.70
N LEU A 27 6.08 4.45 -14.26
CA LEU A 27 7.07 5.08 -15.13
C LEU A 27 7.60 4.12 -16.20
N LYS A 28 7.60 2.80 -15.93
CA LYS A 28 8.03 1.78 -16.89
C LYS A 28 6.98 1.51 -17.98
N ASP A 29 5.70 1.61 -17.66
CA ASP A 29 4.62 1.07 -18.51
C ASP A 29 4.41 1.85 -19.83
N ASN A 30 5.22 2.89 -20.12
CA ASN A 30 5.16 3.70 -21.36
C ASN A 30 3.74 4.16 -21.76
N ASN A 31 2.81 4.17 -20.80
CA ASN A 31 1.48 4.69 -21.04
C ASN A 31 1.60 6.18 -21.28
N THR A 32 0.78 6.69 -22.19
CA THR A 32 0.74 8.12 -22.54
C THR A 32 0.33 9.03 -21.38
N ARG A 33 0.05 8.46 -20.21
CA ARG A 33 -0.40 9.16 -19.00
C ARG A 33 0.72 9.16 -17.96
N SER A 34 0.92 10.30 -17.32
CA SER A 34 1.93 10.50 -16.28
C SER A 34 1.44 10.11 -14.90
N THR A 35 2.36 9.96 -13.96
CA THR A 35 2.05 9.80 -12.53
C THR A 35 2.03 11.15 -11.82
N PHE A 36 1.07 11.36 -10.92
CA PHE A 36 1.06 12.45 -9.97
C PHE A 36 1.32 11.89 -8.56
N ALA A 37 2.55 12.03 -8.07
CA ALA A 37 2.98 11.59 -6.76
C ALA A 37 2.78 12.71 -5.72
N ILE A 38 2.19 12.39 -4.58
CA ILE A 38 1.91 13.30 -3.48
C ILE A 38 2.50 12.71 -2.21
N ASP A 39 3.50 13.38 -1.63
CA ASP A 39 4.08 13.04 -0.34
C ASP A 39 3.42 13.88 0.76
N LEU A 40 2.49 13.27 1.50
CA LEU A 40 1.82 13.89 2.66
C LEU A 40 2.58 13.67 3.96
N ASN A 41 3.75 13.01 3.94
CA ASN A 41 4.61 12.88 5.11
C ASN A 41 5.49 14.13 5.28
N GLY A 42 4.88 15.32 5.41
CA GLY A 42 5.58 16.60 5.34
C GLY A 42 6.81 16.75 6.26
N MET A 43 6.76 16.15 7.46
CA MET A 43 7.87 16.22 8.43
C MET A 43 9.14 15.49 7.99
N ASN A 44 9.01 14.30 7.43
CA ASN A 44 10.18 13.54 6.96
C ASN A 44 10.44 13.78 5.47
N SER A 45 9.37 13.95 4.68
CA SER A 45 9.39 14.12 3.23
C SER A 45 10.28 13.09 2.53
N ASP A 46 10.30 11.85 3.04
CA ASP A 46 11.22 10.81 2.61
C ASP A 46 10.99 10.45 1.13
N PHE A 47 9.72 10.38 0.71
CA PHE A 47 9.38 10.07 -0.67
C PHE A 47 9.79 11.21 -1.60
N GLN A 48 9.46 12.45 -1.23
CA GLN A 48 9.86 13.67 -1.93
C GLN A 48 11.39 13.75 -2.07
N LYS A 49 12.16 13.53 -1.01
CA LYS A 49 13.63 13.57 -1.05
C LYS A 49 14.21 12.57 -2.03
N LEU A 50 13.69 11.35 -2.03
CA LEU A 50 14.20 10.26 -2.84
C LEU A 50 13.94 10.44 -4.34
N ILE A 51 12.77 10.94 -4.70
CA ILE A 51 12.36 11.10 -6.10
C ILE A 51 12.55 12.53 -6.63
N SER A 52 13.14 13.42 -5.82
CA SER A 52 13.56 14.76 -6.23
C SER A 52 15.08 14.90 -6.38
N ALA A 53 15.84 13.91 -5.91
CA ALA A 53 17.29 13.90 -5.93
C ALA A 53 17.82 14.11 -7.35
N GLY A 54 18.72 15.08 -7.51
CA GLY A 54 19.32 15.45 -8.80
C GLY A 54 18.44 16.31 -9.71
N GLY A 55 17.17 16.55 -9.32
CA GLY A 55 16.18 17.44 -9.93
C GLY A 55 16.70 18.74 -10.49
N GLU A 56 16.68 18.96 -11.82
CA GLU A 56 16.41 20.32 -12.28
C GLU A 56 14.97 20.63 -11.87
N LYS A 57 14.80 21.27 -10.71
CA LYS A 57 13.53 21.90 -10.35
C LYS A 57 13.29 22.98 -11.40
N GLN A 58 12.61 22.62 -12.48
CA GLN A 58 12.17 23.61 -13.44
C GLN A 58 11.28 24.60 -12.67
N ASN A 59 11.49 25.89 -12.87
CA ASN A 59 10.83 27.03 -12.21
C ASN A 59 9.30 27.11 -12.46
N LEU A 60 8.62 26.00 -12.72
CA LEU A 60 7.20 25.87 -12.99
C LEU A 60 6.44 25.40 -11.74
N GLU A 61 6.85 25.83 -10.55
CA GLU A 61 6.10 25.52 -9.34
C GLU A 61 4.64 25.96 -9.49
N THR A 62 3.70 25.06 -9.18
CA THR A 62 2.29 25.41 -9.04
C THR A 62 1.83 25.12 -7.65
N LEU A 63 1.04 26.03 -7.11
CA LEU A 63 0.30 25.79 -5.89
C LEU A 63 -1.04 25.17 -6.28
N ILE A 64 -1.38 24.05 -5.65
CA ILE A 64 -2.76 23.54 -5.64
C ILE A 64 -3.36 23.93 -4.30
N GLU A 65 -4.44 24.68 -4.34
CA GLU A 65 -5.22 24.98 -3.14
C GLU A 65 -6.10 23.77 -2.82
N ALA A 66 -5.61 22.88 -1.96
CA ALA A 66 -6.42 21.79 -1.43
C ALA A 66 -6.95 22.18 -0.04
N GLY A 67 -8.26 22.10 0.18
CA GLY A 67 -8.91 22.50 1.44
C GLY A 67 -9.88 23.69 1.30
N CYS A 68 -10.69 23.91 2.34
CA CYS A 68 -11.69 24.97 2.40
C CYS A 68 -11.56 25.78 3.69
N GLY A 69 -11.70 27.11 3.59
CA GLY A 69 -11.73 28.01 4.75
C GLY A 69 -10.36 28.21 5.42
N GLU A 70 -10.35 28.34 6.75
CA GLU A 70 -9.14 28.61 7.55
C GLU A 70 -8.14 27.43 7.59
N LYS A 71 -8.56 26.23 7.17
CA LYS A 71 -7.73 25.02 7.12
C LYS A 71 -7.19 24.73 5.72
N ARG A 72 -6.60 25.75 5.10
CA ARG A 72 -6.02 25.66 3.76
C ARG A 72 -4.79 24.72 3.76
N PHE A 73 -4.87 23.63 3.03
CA PHE A 73 -3.83 22.60 2.89
C PHE A 73 -3.23 22.66 1.48
N ASP A 74 -2.41 23.69 1.24
CA ASP A 74 -1.84 23.91 -0.08
C ASP A 74 -0.74 22.89 -0.40
N LEU A 75 -0.70 22.44 -1.65
CA LEU A 75 0.39 21.63 -2.18
C LEU A 75 1.29 22.44 -3.09
N VAL A 76 2.59 22.36 -2.86
CA VAL A 76 3.60 22.78 -3.83
C VAL A 76 3.81 21.63 -4.80
N CYS A 77 3.66 21.89 -6.09
CA CYS A 77 3.78 20.90 -7.14
C CYS A 77 4.83 21.31 -8.15
N TYR A 78 5.59 20.34 -8.67
CA TYR A 78 6.56 20.54 -9.73
C TYR A 78 6.63 19.33 -10.63
N LYS A 79 7.06 19.57 -11.86
CA LYS A 79 7.40 18.53 -12.82
C LYS A 79 8.79 18.02 -12.50
N VAL A 80 8.92 16.71 -12.42
CA VAL A 80 10.21 16.01 -12.46
C VAL A 80 10.40 15.49 -13.88
N ASP A 81 11.51 15.88 -14.51
CA ASP A 81 11.89 15.48 -15.86
C ASP A 81 13.31 14.89 -15.80
N PHE A 82 13.43 13.57 -15.92
CA PHE A 82 14.71 12.86 -15.94
C PHE A 82 14.76 11.82 -17.04
N CYS A 83 15.64 12.02 -18.02
CA CYS A 83 15.78 11.14 -19.18
C CYS A 83 14.41 10.98 -19.88
N ASP A 84 13.82 9.78 -19.84
CA ASP A 84 12.50 9.48 -20.41
C ASP A 84 11.38 9.44 -19.35
N MET A 85 11.72 9.66 -18.07
CA MET A 85 10.76 9.61 -16.96
C MET A 85 10.21 11.00 -16.64
N LYS A 86 8.89 11.13 -16.73
CA LYS A 86 8.18 12.38 -16.46
C LYS A 86 6.99 12.15 -15.53
N TYR A 87 7.02 12.82 -14.39
CA TYR A 87 5.94 12.79 -13.40
C TYR A 87 5.80 14.14 -12.71
N ILE A 88 4.70 14.31 -12.01
CA ILE A 88 4.45 15.46 -11.16
C ILE A 88 4.64 15.01 -9.72
N LEU A 89 5.36 15.80 -8.93
CA LEU A 89 5.50 15.57 -7.49
C LEU A 89 4.91 16.76 -6.73
N ALA A 90 4.17 16.46 -5.67
CA ALA A 90 3.65 17.42 -4.72
C ALA A 90 3.90 17.05 -3.26
N TRP A 91 3.98 18.08 -2.41
CA TRP A 91 4.04 17.98 -0.95
C TRP A 91 3.36 19.19 -0.32
N PRO A 92 2.97 19.14 0.97
CA PRO A 92 2.38 20.25 1.67
C PRO A 92 3.31 21.48 1.68
N GLN A 93 2.76 22.65 1.36
CA GLN A 93 3.47 23.92 1.52
C GLN A 93 3.84 24.15 2.99
N ASP A 94 2.93 23.75 3.90
CA ASP A 94 3.15 23.75 5.34
C ASP A 94 3.16 22.30 5.85
N PRO A 95 4.34 21.75 6.22
CA PRO A 95 4.47 20.36 6.65
C PRO A 95 3.85 20.07 8.02
N PHE A 96 3.44 21.10 8.77
CA PHE A 96 2.82 20.95 10.08
C PHE A 96 1.29 20.93 10.01
N LYS A 97 0.70 21.31 8.87
CA LYS A 97 -0.74 21.14 8.68
C LYS A 97 -1.06 19.67 8.51
N MET A 98 -2.17 19.25 9.08
CA MET A 98 -2.68 17.89 9.01
C MET A 98 -4.12 17.91 8.53
N LEU A 99 -4.51 16.87 7.79
CA LEU A 99 -5.91 16.57 7.51
C LEU A 99 -6.41 15.74 8.69
N CYS A 100 -7.22 16.36 9.55
CA CYS A 100 -7.56 15.83 10.88
C CYS A 100 -8.79 14.91 10.88
N GLY A 101 -9.37 14.60 9.71
CA GLY A 101 -10.50 13.68 9.58
C GLY A 101 -10.80 13.27 8.14
N ALA A 102 -11.65 12.26 7.98
CA ALA A 102 -11.98 11.67 6.69
C ALA A 102 -12.60 12.67 5.72
N ASP A 103 -13.51 13.54 6.20
CA ASP A 103 -14.09 14.62 5.39
C ASP A 103 -13.02 15.56 4.83
N GLU A 104 -12.03 15.95 5.63
CA GLU A 104 -10.95 16.84 5.20
C GLU A 104 -10.06 16.13 4.17
N PHE A 105 -9.79 14.84 4.37
CA PHE A 105 -9.04 14.01 3.44
C PHE A 105 -9.77 13.79 2.11
N PHE A 106 -11.07 13.52 2.12
CA PHE A 106 -11.85 13.31 0.89
C PHE A 106 -12.08 14.61 0.14
N ASN A 107 -12.34 15.72 0.83
CA ASN A 107 -12.32 17.05 0.22
C ASN A 107 -10.98 17.33 -0.47
N PHE A 108 -9.88 16.97 0.18
CA PHE A 108 -8.54 17.06 -0.41
C PHE A 108 -8.45 16.24 -1.71
N LEU A 109 -8.88 14.97 -1.71
CA LEU A 109 -8.87 14.14 -2.94
C LEU A 109 -9.72 14.75 -4.07
N CYS A 110 -10.93 15.23 -3.77
CA CYS A 110 -11.78 15.93 -4.76
C CYS A 110 -11.08 17.18 -5.32
N LYS A 111 -10.42 17.98 -4.47
CA LYS A 111 -9.66 19.16 -4.93
C LYS A 111 -8.48 18.79 -5.81
N ILE A 112 -7.79 17.69 -5.52
CA ILE A 112 -6.74 17.16 -6.40
C ILE A 112 -7.36 16.80 -7.76
N LYS A 113 -8.43 16.02 -7.79
CA LYS A 113 -9.15 15.63 -9.02
C LYS A 113 -9.56 16.85 -9.84
N ASP A 114 -10.20 17.84 -9.23
CA ASP A 114 -10.63 19.08 -9.88
C ASP A 114 -9.45 19.88 -10.45
N SER A 115 -8.27 19.77 -9.84
CA SER A 115 -7.06 20.48 -10.24
C SER A 115 -6.28 19.77 -11.36
N VAL A 116 -6.52 18.47 -11.60
CA VAL A 116 -5.82 17.67 -12.63
C VAL A 116 -5.79 18.36 -14.00
N PRO A 117 -6.90 18.89 -14.55
CA PRO A 117 -6.87 19.53 -15.87
C PRO A 117 -5.93 20.74 -15.93
N ALA A 118 -5.89 21.55 -14.87
CA ALA A 118 -5.02 22.73 -14.78
C ALA A 118 -3.54 22.33 -14.64
N ILE A 119 -3.26 21.35 -13.79
CA ILE A 119 -1.93 20.74 -13.63
C ILE A 119 -1.45 20.18 -14.97
N ALA A 120 -2.33 19.47 -15.67
CA ALA A 120 -1.99 18.81 -16.91
C ALA A 120 -1.60 19.81 -18.01
N LYS A 121 -2.37 20.90 -18.11
CA LYS A 121 -2.05 22.03 -18.99
C LYS A 121 -0.74 22.70 -18.63
N LYS A 122 -0.48 22.95 -17.34
CA LYS A 122 0.71 23.67 -16.88
C LYS A 122 2.00 22.87 -17.09
N PHE A 123 1.99 21.58 -16.77
CA PHE A 123 3.18 20.73 -16.85
C PHE A 123 3.30 19.98 -18.17
N GLN A 124 2.30 20.08 -19.06
CA GLN A 124 2.21 19.33 -20.32
C GLN A 124 2.34 17.81 -20.11
N LEU A 125 1.72 17.33 -19.03
CA LEU A 125 1.67 15.92 -18.64
C LEU A 125 0.21 15.58 -18.34
N GLN A 126 -0.28 14.41 -18.70
CA GLN A 126 -1.67 14.03 -18.44
C GLN A 126 -1.71 12.98 -17.32
N PRO A 127 -1.98 13.36 -16.05
CA PRO A 127 -2.02 12.40 -14.96
C PRO A 127 -3.06 11.32 -15.20
N GLY A 128 -2.62 10.06 -15.26
CA GLY A 128 -3.50 8.88 -15.30
C GLY A 128 -3.58 8.17 -13.97
N THR A 129 -2.55 8.37 -13.14
CA THR A 129 -2.36 7.72 -11.86
C THR A 129 -2.00 8.77 -10.81
N VAL A 130 -2.59 8.68 -9.63
CA VAL A 130 -2.25 9.49 -8.45
C VAL A 130 -1.73 8.56 -7.37
N ILE A 131 -0.58 8.89 -6.78
CA ILE A 131 0.00 8.14 -5.66
C ILE A 131 0.04 9.09 -4.45
N VAL A 132 -0.62 8.71 -3.36
CA VAL A 132 -0.65 9.47 -2.11
C VAL A 132 0.08 8.66 -1.04
N ASP A 133 1.32 9.04 -0.71
CA ASP A 133 2.04 8.51 0.46
C ASP A 133 1.65 9.34 1.68
N THR A 134 0.95 8.74 2.65
CA THR A 134 0.50 9.47 3.84
C THR A 134 0.92 8.81 5.14
N ASN A 135 1.30 9.65 6.11
CA ASN A 135 1.51 9.24 7.50
C ASN A 135 0.24 9.36 8.35
N PHE A 136 -0.86 9.86 7.79
CA PHE A 136 -2.13 9.93 8.48
C PHE A 136 -2.61 8.52 8.81
N HIS A 137 -3.01 8.33 10.07
CA HIS A 137 -3.52 7.06 10.54
C HIS A 137 -4.75 6.67 9.74
N PHE A 138 -4.89 5.37 9.47
CA PHE A 138 -6.04 4.81 8.75
C PHE A 138 -7.39 5.37 9.24
N CYS A 139 -7.58 5.42 10.57
CA CYS A 139 -8.79 5.94 11.20
C CYS A 139 -9.04 7.44 11.00
N ASN A 140 -8.04 8.22 10.58
CA ASN A 140 -8.17 9.63 10.25
C ASN A 140 -8.48 9.85 8.77
N VAL A 141 -8.08 8.90 7.92
CA VAL A 141 -8.20 9.00 6.47
C VAL A 141 -9.54 8.43 5.99
N PHE A 142 -10.07 7.42 6.70
CA PHE A 142 -11.29 6.71 6.33
C PHE A 142 -12.29 6.65 7.50
N SER A 143 -13.53 6.99 7.19
CA SER A 143 -14.67 6.97 8.11
C SER A 143 -15.38 5.63 8.06
N ASP A 144 -15.90 5.11 9.16
CA ASP A 144 -16.88 4.02 9.17
C ASP A 144 -18.31 4.51 8.87
N ASP A 145 -18.55 5.82 8.93
CA ASP A 145 -19.83 6.44 8.56
C ASP A 145 -20.03 6.50 7.04
N SER A 146 -21.01 5.73 6.55
CA SER A 146 -21.41 5.69 5.14
C SER A 146 -21.85 7.04 4.57
N GLU A 147 -22.43 7.93 5.38
CA GLU A 147 -22.90 9.23 4.91
C GLU A 147 -21.73 10.11 4.42
N VAL A 148 -20.54 9.92 5.00
CA VAL A 148 -19.33 10.65 4.61
C VAL A 148 -19.00 10.34 3.14
N TYR A 149 -18.99 9.08 2.73
CA TYR A 149 -18.65 8.69 1.35
C TYR A 149 -19.69 9.16 0.33
N GLY A 150 -20.98 9.11 0.69
CA GLY A 150 -22.07 9.56 -0.17
C GLY A 150 -22.02 11.05 -0.53
N ARG A 151 -21.27 11.87 0.22
CA ARG A 151 -21.12 13.32 -0.02
C ARG A 151 -20.10 13.66 -1.11
N PHE A 152 -19.22 12.72 -1.49
CA PHE A 152 -18.11 12.99 -2.41
C PHE A 152 -18.29 12.29 -3.75
N ASP A 153 -18.34 13.09 -4.82
CA ASP A 153 -18.50 12.65 -6.21
C ASP A 153 -17.38 11.72 -6.69
N ILE A 154 -16.19 11.83 -6.08
CA ILE A 154 -15.02 11.04 -6.46
C ILE A 154 -15.25 9.55 -6.29
N PHE A 155 -16.06 9.13 -5.31
CA PHE A 155 -16.38 7.72 -5.09
C PHE A 155 -17.54 7.22 -5.96
N GLN A 156 -18.32 8.13 -6.55
CA GLN A 156 -19.45 7.78 -7.40
C GLN A 156 -19.07 7.67 -8.89
N ASN A 157 -17.87 8.14 -9.25
CA ASN A 157 -17.41 8.15 -10.63
C ASN A 157 -16.72 6.83 -11.00
N GLN A 158 -17.28 6.11 -11.97
CA GLN A 158 -16.76 4.83 -12.47
C GLN A 158 -15.42 4.95 -13.20
N ASP A 159 -15.06 6.15 -13.67
CA ASP A 159 -13.74 6.39 -14.26
C ASP A 159 -12.64 6.41 -13.19
N GLU A 160 -12.99 6.58 -11.91
CA GLU A 160 -12.07 6.61 -10.77
C GLU A 160 -11.91 5.22 -10.15
N GLN A 161 -10.66 4.75 -10.06
CA GLN A 161 -10.32 3.45 -9.50
C GLN A 161 -9.47 3.66 -8.26
N PHE A 162 -9.90 3.11 -7.12
CA PHE A 162 -9.22 3.28 -5.84
C PHE A 162 -8.50 2.01 -5.42
N PHE A 163 -7.22 2.17 -5.10
CA PHE A 163 -6.38 1.18 -4.45
C PHE A 163 -5.88 1.77 -3.12
N VAL A 164 -6.43 1.30 -2.01
CA VAL A 164 -6.04 1.67 -0.65
C VAL A 164 -5.04 0.65 -0.13
N TRP A 165 -3.77 0.99 -0.17
CA TRP A 165 -2.69 0.12 0.27
C TRP A 165 -2.54 0.24 1.78
N PHE A 166 -2.88 -0.83 2.48
CA PHE A 166 -2.72 -0.92 3.93
C PHE A 166 -1.58 -1.85 4.29
N ILE A 167 -0.50 -1.28 4.82
CA ILE A 167 0.67 -2.06 5.25
C ILE A 167 0.48 -2.53 6.69
N TRP A 168 0.39 -3.85 6.86
CA TRP A 168 0.35 -4.52 8.14
C TRP A 168 1.76 -4.72 8.70
N VAL A 169 1.93 -4.45 10.00
CA VAL A 169 3.10 -4.93 10.74
C VAL A 169 2.85 -6.33 11.27
N PHE A 170 3.89 -7.15 11.26
CA PHE A 170 3.80 -8.53 11.68
C PHE A 170 3.14 -8.73 13.04
N ARG A 171 3.47 -7.91 14.05
CA ARG A 171 2.87 -8.02 15.39
C ARG A 171 1.33 -7.95 15.37
N GLN A 172 0.74 -7.19 14.45
CA GLN A 172 -0.73 -7.12 14.36
C GLN A 172 -1.32 -8.36 13.72
N LEU A 173 -0.67 -8.87 12.67
CA LEU A 173 -1.03 -10.15 12.08
C LEU A 173 -0.85 -11.30 13.07
N ASP A 174 0.23 -11.29 13.85
CA ASP A 174 0.51 -12.27 14.90
C ASP A 174 -0.54 -12.20 16.01
N ASN A 175 -0.85 -11.01 16.53
CA ASN A 175 -1.94 -10.81 17.49
C ASN A 175 -3.27 -11.37 16.97
N LEU A 176 -3.54 -11.19 15.67
CA LEU A 176 -4.73 -11.70 15.03
C LEU A 176 -4.71 -13.22 14.87
N LEU A 177 -3.62 -13.82 14.38
CA LEU A 177 -3.46 -15.27 14.31
C LEU A 177 -3.56 -15.92 15.70
N ASN A 178 -3.06 -15.25 16.73
CA ASN A 178 -3.18 -15.65 18.13
C ASN A 178 -4.62 -15.53 18.64
N LEU A 179 -5.37 -14.46 18.31
CA LEU A 179 -6.81 -14.40 18.60
C LEU A 179 -7.55 -15.59 17.99
N LEU A 180 -7.30 -15.85 16.72
CA LEU A 180 -7.92 -16.95 15.97
C LEU A 180 -7.56 -18.34 16.54
N SER A 181 -6.39 -18.48 17.17
CA SER A 181 -6.00 -19.73 17.84
C SER A 181 -6.59 -19.86 19.25
N LEU A 182 -6.78 -18.73 19.94
CA LEU A 182 -7.25 -18.60 21.33
C LEU A 182 -8.78 -18.54 21.50
N GLU A 183 -9.57 -18.35 20.45
CA GLU A 183 -11.05 -18.48 20.48
C GLU A 183 -11.55 -19.87 20.94
N ARG A 184 -10.64 -20.80 21.24
CA ARG A 184 -10.92 -22.05 21.94
C ARG A 184 -10.86 -21.94 23.49
N GLY A 185 -10.66 -20.75 24.06
CA GLY A 185 -10.51 -20.62 25.53
C GLY A 185 -10.50 -19.26 26.23
N PHE A 186 -10.64 -18.08 25.58
CA PHE A 186 -10.67 -16.71 26.18
C PHE A 186 -9.40 -16.32 26.99
N ILE A 187 -8.82 -15.11 27.07
CA ILE A 187 -9.11 -13.69 26.74
C ILE A 187 -7.76 -13.10 26.25
N LEU A 188 -7.74 -12.18 25.27
CA LEU A 188 -6.60 -11.27 25.11
C LEU A 188 -6.89 -9.95 25.86
N GLU A 189 -6.23 -9.77 27.00
CA GLU A 189 -6.00 -8.45 27.60
C GLU A 189 -4.96 -7.70 26.74
N ASP A 190 -5.38 -7.23 25.57
CA ASP A 190 -4.90 -6.03 24.86
C ASP A 190 -5.67 -5.90 23.53
N GLY A 191 -6.95 -5.55 23.66
CA GLY A 191 -8.01 -5.61 22.63
C GLY A 191 -7.93 -4.63 21.45
N ASN A 192 -6.75 -4.22 21.00
CA ASN A 192 -6.61 -3.27 19.89
C ASN A 192 -6.51 -3.92 18.49
N GLY A 193 -6.32 -5.24 18.40
CA GLY A 193 -6.23 -5.95 17.10
C GLY A 193 -7.57 -5.98 16.36
N ASN A 194 -8.59 -6.55 17.02
CA ASN A 194 -9.91 -6.78 16.43
C ASN A 194 -10.62 -5.48 15.98
N VAL A 195 -10.46 -4.38 16.72
CA VAL A 195 -11.11 -3.11 16.39
C VAL A 195 -10.60 -2.52 15.06
N ALA A 196 -9.30 -2.67 14.76
CA ALA A 196 -8.74 -2.18 13.51
C ALA A 196 -9.20 -3.04 12.31
N ASP A 197 -9.26 -4.35 12.50
CA ASP A 197 -9.71 -5.32 11.50
C ASP A 197 -11.18 -5.10 11.15
N GLU A 198 -12.04 -5.06 12.17
CA GLU A 198 -13.47 -4.83 12.02
C GLU A 198 -13.76 -3.48 11.37
N ARG A 199 -13.00 -2.44 11.73
CA ARG A 199 -13.14 -1.13 11.11
C ARG A 199 -12.68 -1.13 9.64
N LEU A 200 -11.58 -1.80 9.30
CA LEU A 200 -11.16 -1.98 7.91
C LEU A 200 -12.24 -2.68 7.09
N ARG A 201 -12.88 -3.71 7.66
CA ARG A 201 -13.98 -4.46 7.04
C ARG A 201 -15.18 -3.58 6.77
N GLN A 202 -15.70 -2.89 7.79
CA GLN A 202 -16.85 -1.99 7.64
C GLN A 202 -16.59 -0.90 6.60
N ILE A 203 -15.38 -0.36 6.59
CA ILE A 203 -14.96 0.64 5.60
C ILE A 203 -14.89 0.04 4.19
N ALA A 204 -14.33 -1.16 4.04
CA ALA A 204 -14.24 -1.84 2.75
C ALA A 204 -15.64 -2.14 2.18
N GLU A 205 -16.55 -2.68 3.01
CA GLU A 205 -17.95 -2.94 2.65
C GLU A 205 -18.65 -1.63 2.22
N THR A 206 -18.45 -0.56 2.99
CA THR A 206 -19.02 0.76 2.70
C THR A 206 -18.47 1.33 1.39
N MET A 207 -17.15 1.37 1.22
CA MET A 207 -16.52 1.89 0.00
C MET A 207 -16.94 1.07 -1.22
N GLN A 208 -17.02 -0.25 -1.12
CA GLN A 208 -17.46 -1.11 -2.21
C GLN A 208 -18.90 -0.81 -2.63
N SER A 209 -19.81 -0.63 -1.66
CA SER A 209 -21.20 -0.22 -1.95
C SER A 209 -21.29 1.17 -2.61
N CYS A 210 -20.40 2.09 -2.23
CA CYS A 210 -20.37 3.45 -2.77
C CYS A 210 -19.80 3.52 -4.20
N VAL A 211 -18.86 2.63 -4.55
CA VAL A 211 -18.15 2.60 -5.84
C VAL A 211 -18.92 1.79 -6.91
N ASN A 212 -20.18 1.44 -6.64
CA ASN A 212 -21.05 0.47 -7.32
C ASN A 212 -20.74 -0.99 -6.97
N ASP A 213 -21.79 -1.79 -6.77
CA ASP A 213 -21.77 -3.22 -6.38
C ASP A 213 -20.94 -4.16 -7.29
N GLN A 214 -20.45 -3.66 -8.44
CA GLN A 214 -19.61 -4.40 -9.37
C GLN A 214 -18.10 -4.19 -9.14
N CYS A 215 -17.70 -3.28 -8.24
CA CYS A 215 -16.29 -2.96 -8.05
C CYS A 215 -15.58 -3.92 -7.08
N ILE A 216 -14.30 -4.12 -7.35
CA ILE A 216 -13.37 -4.88 -6.50
C ILE A 216 -13.09 -4.08 -5.22
N ASN A 217 -12.92 -4.77 -4.10
CA ASN A 217 -12.51 -4.20 -2.83
C ASN A 217 -11.28 -3.30 -3.08
N PRO A 218 -11.39 -2.01 -2.75
CA PRO A 218 -10.31 -1.06 -3.01
C PRO A 218 -9.09 -1.33 -2.12
N PHE A 219 -9.23 -2.05 -1.01
CA PHE A 219 -8.12 -2.33 -0.10
C PHE A 219 -7.16 -3.37 -0.67
N VAL A 220 -5.87 -3.04 -0.63
CA VAL A 220 -4.76 -3.93 -0.93
C VAL A 220 -3.92 -4.06 0.34
N HIS A 221 -3.89 -5.25 0.91
CA HIS A 221 -3.15 -5.56 2.13
C HIS A 221 -1.73 -5.98 1.78
N VAL A 222 -0.78 -5.26 2.37
CA VAL A 222 0.64 -5.51 2.17
C VAL A 222 1.21 -6.02 3.47
N PHE A 223 1.76 -7.23 3.45
CA PHE A 223 2.41 -7.82 4.61
C PHE A 223 3.90 -7.64 4.49
N ASN A 224 4.46 -6.82 5.39
CA ASN A 224 5.90 -6.62 5.47
C ASN A 224 6.48 -7.44 6.63
N THR A 225 6.98 -8.63 6.31
CA THR A 225 7.61 -9.54 7.28
C THR A 225 8.97 -9.03 7.78
N THR A 226 9.59 -8.04 7.12
CA THR A 226 10.92 -7.53 7.49
C THR A 226 10.96 -6.71 8.77
N THR A 227 9.82 -6.11 9.18
CA THR A 227 9.73 -5.37 10.46
C THR A 227 9.92 -6.26 11.69
N VAL A 228 9.89 -7.59 11.53
CA VAL A 228 10.21 -8.57 12.57
C VAL A 228 11.71 -8.70 12.83
N ILE A 229 12.53 -8.58 11.77
CA ILE A 229 13.96 -8.89 11.80
C ILE A 229 14.72 -7.92 12.73
N ARG A 230 14.16 -6.73 12.97
CA ARG A 230 14.75 -5.72 13.85
C ARG A 230 14.26 -5.79 15.30
N ALA A 231 13.21 -6.57 15.59
CA ALA A 231 12.50 -6.48 16.88
C ALA A 231 12.94 -7.48 17.95
N SER A 232 13.88 -8.41 17.69
CA SER A 232 14.31 -9.34 18.74
C SER A 232 15.76 -9.77 18.63
N ARG A 233 16.31 -10.23 19.77
CA ARG A 233 17.58 -10.94 19.94
C ARG A 233 17.68 -12.26 19.12
N ALA A 234 16.87 -12.43 18.08
CA ALA A 234 16.77 -13.59 17.20
C ALA A 234 17.55 -13.42 15.86
N ALA A 235 18.48 -12.48 15.78
CA ALA A 235 19.34 -12.30 14.59
C ALA A 235 20.04 -13.60 14.15
N ASN A 236 20.38 -14.48 15.10
CA ASN A 236 20.99 -15.80 14.83
C ASN A 236 19.99 -16.84 14.30
N LEU A 237 18.71 -16.74 14.61
CA LEU A 237 17.70 -17.74 14.24
C LEU A 237 17.12 -17.44 12.85
N PHE A 238 16.89 -16.15 12.56
CA PHE A 238 16.44 -15.70 11.24
C PHE A 238 17.52 -15.87 10.16
N GLN A 239 18.80 -15.65 10.48
CA GLN A 239 19.90 -15.92 9.55
C GLN A 239 20.07 -17.41 9.22
N GLN A 240 19.60 -18.30 10.08
CA GLN A 240 19.61 -19.76 9.84
C GLN A 240 18.41 -20.22 9.02
N ILE A 241 17.25 -19.57 9.19
CA ILE A 241 16.00 -19.95 8.49
C ILE A 241 15.91 -19.27 7.11
N PHE A 242 16.39 -18.04 6.99
CA PHE A 242 16.35 -17.23 5.76
C PHE A 242 17.75 -16.65 5.50
N PRO A 243 18.64 -17.38 4.81
CA PRO A 243 19.86 -16.76 4.30
C PRO A 243 19.48 -15.52 3.49
N ARG A 244 20.26 -14.44 3.66
CA ARG A 244 19.93 -13.02 3.32
C ARG A 244 19.43 -12.72 1.90
N ASP A 245 19.35 -13.72 1.03
CA ASP A 245 18.97 -13.60 -0.38
C ASP A 245 17.99 -14.70 -0.84
N SER A 246 17.39 -15.45 0.10
CA SER A 246 16.48 -16.56 -0.23
C SER A 246 15.01 -16.14 -0.15
N GLU A 247 14.36 -16.14 -1.31
CA GLU A 247 12.91 -16.05 -1.42
C GLU A 247 12.25 -17.23 -0.70
N VAL A 248 11.26 -16.94 0.16
CA VAL A 248 10.50 -17.97 0.86
C VAL A 248 9.70 -18.80 -0.15
N PRO A 249 9.85 -20.14 -0.21
CA PRO A 249 9.23 -20.98 -1.23
C PRO A 249 7.71 -20.80 -1.36
N GLU A 250 7.00 -20.66 -0.24
CA GLU A 250 5.55 -20.47 -0.18
C GLU A 250 5.11 -19.21 -0.94
N LEU A 251 5.94 -18.18 -0.90
CA LEU A 251 5.68 -16.89 -1.56
C LEU A 251 6.05 -16.90 -3.03
N ARG A 252 7.07 -17.66 -3.39
CA ARG A 252 7.33 -17.97 -4.80
C ARG A 252 6.11 -18.67 -5.40
N ASN A 253 5.55 -19.65 -4.69
CA ASN A 253 4.37 -20.36 -5.15
C ASN A 253 3.18 -19.41 -5.35
N LEU A 254 2.89 -18.54 -4.37
CA LEU A 254 1.86 -17.48 -4.48
C LEU A 254 2.10 -16.55 -5.67
N ARG A 255 3.34 -16.08 -5.83
CA ARG A 255 3.78 -15.22 -6.93
C ARG A 255 3.77 -15.91 -8.30
N ASP A 256 3.64 -17.23 -8.36
CA ASP A 256 3.62 -17.97 -9.62
C ASP A 256 2.18 -18.44 -10.01
N GLN A 257 1.16 -18.35 -9.14
CA GLN A 257 -0.26 -18.72 -9.42
C GLN A 257 -1.03 -17.81 -10.42
N PRO A 258 -2.00 -18.32 -11.20
CA PRO A 258 -2.86 -17.47 -12.03
C PRO A 258 -3.76 -16.53 -11.17
N ALA A 259 -4.19 -15.41 -11.75
CA ALA A 259 -5.11 -14.48 -11.09
C ALA A 259 -6.50 -15.13 -10.92
N GLY A 260 -7.00 -15.19 -9.68
CA GLY A 260 -8.30 -15.78 -9.31
C GLY A 260 -9.12 -14.86 -8.42
N GLN A 261 -10.27 -15.31 -7.89
CA GLN A 261 -11.31 -14.53 -7.20
C GLN A 261 -10.84 -13.51 -6.15
N MET A 262 -11.67 -12.49 -5.91
CA MET A 262 -11.41 -11.49 -4.89
C MET A 262 -11.77 -12.02 -3.52
N ILE A 263 -10.86 -11.86 -2.57
CA ILE A 263 -11.09 -12.19 -1.17
C ILE A 263 -10.53 -11.02 -0.40
N ASP A 264 -11.36 -10.32 0.36
CA ASP A 264 -10.86 -9.30 1.26
C ASP A 264 -10.00 -9.91 2.39
N PHE A 265 -9.31 -9.11 3.19
CA PHE A 265 -8.52 -9.66 4.28
C PHE A 265 -9.35 -10.48 5.27
N GLN A 266 -10.62 -10.13 5.52
CA GLN A 266 -11.48 -10.90 6.41
C GLN A 266 -11.84 -12.26 5.82
N GLY A 267 -12.28 -12.31 4.56
CA GLY A 267 -12.50 -13.57 3.86
C GLY A 267 -11.22 -14.41 3.80
N LEU A 268 -10.05 -13.77 3.73
CA LEU A 268 -8.77 -14.46 3.81
C LEU A 268 -8.55 -15.05 5.21
N LEU A 269 -8.86 -14.32 6.28
CA LEU A 269 -8.80 -14.80 7.66
C LEU A 269 -9.80 -15.94 7.91
N GLU A 270 -11.05 -15.80 7.46
CA GLU A 270 -12.06 -16.87 7.55
C GLU A 270 -11.60 -18.13 6.81
N ASN A 271 -10.95 -17.95 5.66
CA ASN A 271 -10.36 -19.08 4.94
C ASN A 271 -9.14 -19.64 5.66
N PHE A 272 -8.33 -18.81 6.31
CA PHE A 272 -7.26 -19.27 7.20
C PHE A 272 -7.80 -20.11 8.34
N GLU A 273 -8.95 -19.75 8.93
CA GLU A 273 -9.59 -20.56 9.97
C GLU A 273 -9.98 -21.94 9.48
N LYS A 274 -10.56 -22.03 8.27
CA LYS A 274 -10.93 -23.29 7.62
C LYS A 274 -9.69 -24.14 7.28
N LEU A 275 -8.58 -23.48 6.93
CA LEU A 275 -7.30 -24.08 6.55
C LEU A 275 -6.42 -24.48 7.74
N LYS A 276 -6.83 -24.20 8.99
CA LYS A 276 -6.09 -24.63 10.18
C LYS A 276 -5.98 -26.16 10.18
N PRO A 277 -4.77 -26.73 10.34
CA PRO A 277 -4.61 -28.17 10.43
C PRO A 277 -5.44 -28.73 11.60
N ASP A 278 -6.06 -29.89 11.37
CA ASP A 278 -6.80 -30.60 12.41
C ASP A 278 -5.93 -30.80 13.66
N LYS A 279 -6.53 -30.60 14.84
CA LYS A 279 -5.89 -30.35 16.14
C LYS A 279 -4.91 -31.42 16.69
N LYS A 280 -4.45 -32.39 15.89
CA LYS A 280 -3.78 -33.59 16.40
C LYS A 280 -2.27 -33.62 16.26
N ASP A 281 -1.64 -32.84 15.37
CA ASP A 281 -0.21 -33.06 15.05
C ASP A 281 0.70 -31.85 15.25
N VAL A 282 0.25 -30.78 15.91
CA VAL A 282 1.11 -29.62 16.14
C VAL A 282 1.14 -29.26 17.61
N TYR A 283 2.08 -29.89 18.33
CA TYR A 283 2.63 -29.32 19.56
C TYR A 283 3.34 -28.02 19.18
N VAL A 284 2.61 -26.91 19.22
CA VAL A 284 3.11 -25.55 19.00
C VAL A 284 3.96 -25.19 20.21
N GLN A 285 5.25 -25.54 20.19
CA GLN A 285 6.19 -25.05 21.20
C GLN A 285 7.31 -24.17 20.65
N ASP A 286 7.47 -24.02 19.33
CA ASP A 286 8.45 -23.09 18.75
C ASP A 286 8.15 -22.75 17.28
N ILE A 287 6.87 -22.46 16.96
CA ILE A 287 6.56 -22.03 15.60
C ILE A 287 6.82 -20.54 15.52
N HIS A 288 7.85 -20.17 14.76
CA HIS A 288 8.05 -18.79 14.35
C HIS A 288 6.82 -18.32 13.58
N ASP A 289 6.06 -17.42 14.18
CA ASP A 289 4.71 -17.00 13.75
C ASP A 289 4.66 -16.51 12.28
N ASN A 290 5.80 -16.06 11.73
CA ASN A 290 5.95 -15.72 10.31
C ASN A 290 5.73 -16.93 9.38
N ARG A 291 6.27 -18.08 9.74
CA ARG A 291 6.17 -19.30 8.94
C ARG A 291 4.72 -19.80 8.89
N VAL A 292 3.96 -19.65 9.99
CA VAL A 292 2.54 -20.01 10.03
C VAL A 292 1.76 -19.27 8.97
N PHE A 293 1.90 -17.94 8.92
CA PHE A 293 1.18 -17.12 7.95
C PHE A 293 1.56 -17.49 6.50
N LEU A 294 2.85 -17.69 6.24
CA LEU A 294 3.34 -18.03 4.91
C LEU A 294 2.90 -19.44 4.47
N ASP A 295 2.96 -20.43 5.36
CA ASP A 295 2.47 -21.79 5.11
C ASP A 295 0.95 -21.79 4.85
N LEU A 296 0.19 -20.98 5.58
CA LEU A 296 -1.26 -20.84 5.39
C LEU A 296 -1.61 -20.15 4.08
N LEU A 297 -0.91 -19.07 3.72
CA LEU A 297 -1.07 -18.45 2.40
C LEU A 297 -0.70 -19.42 1.28
N GLY A 298 0.37 -20.19 1.44
CA GLY A 298 0.76 -21.25 0.50
C GLY A 298 -0.34 -22.29 0.32
N LYS A 299 -0.90 -22.80 1.43
CA LYS A 299 -2.04 -23.72 1.41
C LYS A 299 -3.28 -23.11 0.76
N TYR A 300 -3.58 -21.85 1.07
CA TYR A 300 -4.67 -21.12 0.44
C TYR A 300 -4.47 -21.07 -1.09
N ALA A 301 -3.27 -20.70 -1.54
CA ALA A 301 -2.94 -20.71 -2.96
C ALA A 301 -3.05 -22.10 -3.59
N ASP A 302 -2.65 -23.15 -2.89
CA ASP A 302 -2.75 -24.53 -3.40
C ASP A 302 -4.21 -25.00 -3.51
N GLU A 303 -5.05 -24.69 -2.51
CA GLU A 303 -6.47 -25.06 -2.49
C GLU A 303 -7.26 -24.32 -3.58
N TYR A 304 -7.07 -23.00 -3.66
CA TYR A 304 -7.86 -22.13 -4.53
C TYR A 304 -7.15 -21.81 -5.86
N LYS A 305 -5.98 -22.41 -6.11
CA LYS A 305 -5.13 -22.22 -7.30
C LYS A 305 -4.95 -20.75 -7.67
N SER A 306 -4.92 -19.87 -6.66
CA SER A 306 -4.94 -18.42 -6.86
C SER A 306 -4.31 -17.69 -5.68
N CYS A 307 -3.61 -16.60 -5.99
CA CYS A 307 -3.24 -15.61 -4.99
C CYS A 307 -4.48 -14.74 -4.68
N PRO A 308 -4.80 -14.44 -3.41
CA PRO A 308 -5.83 -13.46 -3.10
C PRO A 308 -5.55 -12.15 -3.84
N ARG A 309 -6.54 -11.62 -4.57
CA ARG A 309 -6.34 -10.43 -5.42
C ARG A 309 -5.75 -9.25 -4.65
N ASN A 310 -6.18 -9.07 -3.41
CA ASN A 310 -5.87 -7.92 -2.58
C ASN A 310 -4.68 -8.13 -1.63
N VAL A 311 -3.96 -9.26 -1.67
CA VAL A 311 -2.82 -9.49 -0.78
C VAL A 311 -1.53 -9.50 -1.57
N VAL A 312 -0.62 -8.60 -1.20
CA VAL A 312 0.71 -8.50 -1.80
C VAL A 312 1.77 -8.90 -0.76
N PRO A 313 2.39 -10.08 -0.90
CA PRO A 313 3.48 -10.48 -0.01
C PRO A 313 4.78 -9.74 -0.37
N ILE A 314 5.39 -9.05 0.60
CA ILE A 314 6.69 -8.40 0.41
C ILE A 314 7.67 -8.94 1.46
N THR A 315 8.57 -9.81 1.01
CA THR A 315 9.19 -10.80 1.93
C THR A 315 10.69 -10.93 1.83
N HIS A 316 11.33 -9.93 1.25
CA HIS A 316 12.78 -9.89 1.21
C HIS A 316 13.26 -8.81 2.18
N HIS A 317 14.01 -9.25 3.18
CA HIS A 317 14.91 -8.34 3.87
C HIS A 317 16.09 -8.09 2.95
N LEU A 318 16.03 -6.96 2.25
CA LEU A 318 17.19 -6.46 1.54
C LEU A 318 17.92 -5.52 2.47
N LYS A 319 19.11 -5.91 2.95
CA LYS A 319 19.96 -5.06 3.80
C LYS A 319 20.20 -3.69 3.15
N VAL A 320 20.27 -3.64 1.82
CA VAL A 320 20.41 -2.39 1.06
C VAL A 320 19.19 -1.46 1.21
N LEU A 321 18.00 -1.98 1.52
CA LEU A 321 16.80 -1.20 1.83
C LEU A 321 16.71 -0.76 3.30
N GLU A 322 17.66 -1.12 4.16
CA GLU A 322 17.62 -0.76 5.59
C GLU A 322 17.90 0.71 5.89
N SER A 323 18.46 1.42 4.89
CA SER A 323 18.86 2.83 4.94
C SER A 323 18.55 3.52 3.59
N TYR A 324 17.59 3.02 2.80
CA TYR A 324 17.26 3.61 1.50
C TYR A 324 16.81 5.08 1.58
N THR A 325 16.33 5.55 2.74
CA THR A 325 16.01 6.97 2.98
C THR A 325 17.24 7.79 3.41
N GLU A 326 18.29 7.13 3.90
CA GLU A 326 19.54 7.74 4.35
C GLU A 326 20.63 7.71 3.27
N GLY A 327 20.40 6.94 2.20
CA GLY A 327 21.29 6.88 1.04
C GLY A 327 21.39 8.23 0.34
N THR A 328 22.61 8.67 0.08
CA THR A 328 22.87 9.81 -0.80
C THR A 328 22.73 9.36 -2.26
N TYR A 329 21.49 9.34 -2.75
CA TYR A 329 21.23 9.20 -4.18
C TYR A 329 21.49 10.55 -4.83
N SER A 330 22.44 10.60 -5.77
CA SER A 330 22.72 11.80 -6.53
C SER A 330 21.61 12.14 -7.53
N ARG A 331 20.88 11.11 -8.00
CA ARG A 331 19.81 11.26 -8.98
C ARG A 331 18.67 10.25 -8.75
N SER A 332 17.44 10.69 -9.01
CA SER A 332 16.23 9.87 -8.83
C SER A 332 16.14 8.70 -9.81
N ASP A 333 16.72 8.84 -11.01
CA ASP A 333 16.76 7.76 -12.01
C ASP A 333 17.70 6.63 -11.61
N GLU A 334 18.80 6.92 -10.90
CA GLU A 334 19.67 5.89 -10.33
C GLU A 334 18.89 5.04 -9.32
N LEU A 335 18.10 5.68 -8.45
CA LEU A 335 17.25 5.01 -7.48
C LEU A 335 16.20 4.13 -8.17
N ILE A 336 15.47 4.67 -9.16
CA ILE A 336 14.43 3.94 -9.90
C ILE A 336 15.04 2.76 -10.68
N ASN A 337 16.15 2.99 -11.41
CA ASN A 337 16.86 1.96 -12.16
C ASN A 337 17.49 0.89 -11.24
N TRP A 338 17.90 1.30 -10.04
CA TRP A 338 18.38 0.40 -9.02
C TRP A 338 17.24 -0.49 -8.50
N PHE A 339 16.13 0.12 -8.04
CA PHE A 339 14.95 -0.61 -7.58
C PHE A 339 14.46 -1.64 -8.61
N TYR A 340 14.48 -1.27 -9.89
CA TYR A 340 14.10 -2.15 -10.98
C TYR A 340 14.85 -3.50 -11.01
N LYS A 341 16.13 -3.49 -10.59
CA LYS A 341 16.99 -4.67 -10.62
C LYS A 341 16.78 -5.57 -9.40
N GLU A 342 16.24 -5.02 -8.31
CA GLU A 342 16.06 -5.70 -7.04
C GLU A 342 14.98 -6.79 -7.11
N SER A 343 15.21 -7.90 -6.40
CA SER A 343 14.27 -9.04 -6.35
C SER A 343 12.92 -8.64 -5.75
N VAL A 344 12.94 -7.78 -4.73
CA VAL A 344 11.72 -7.29 -4.07
C VAL A 344 10.79 -6.57 -5.05
N TYR A 345 11.35 -5.77 -5.97
CA TYR A 345 10.57 -5.06 -6.97
C TYR A 345 9.99 -6.03 -8.00
N LYS A 346 10.76 -7.02 -8.48
CA LYS A 346 10.25 -8.02 -9.44
C LYS A 346 9.07 -8.82 -8.88
N ASN A 347 9.13 -9.14 -7.58
CA ASN A 347 8.05 -9.82 -6.88
C ASN A 347 6.81 -8.93 -6.72
N PHE A 348 7.03 -7.66 -6.34
CA PHE A 348 5.98 -6.66 -6.33
C PHE A 348 5.34 -6.49 -7.73
N GLU A 349 6.14 -6.27 -8.78
CA GLU A 349 5.69 -6.07 -10.15
C GLU A 349 4.81 -7.22 -10.63
N THR A 350 5.23 -8.46 -10.35
CA THR A 350 4.46 -9.66 -10.74
C THR A 350 3.12 -9.72 -10.01
N SER A 351 3.14 -9.52 -8.68
CA SER A 351 1.92 -9.55 -7.86
C SER A 351 0.98 -8.41 -8.22
N PHE A 352 1.53 -7.23 -8.50
CA PHE A 352 0.77 -6.04 -8.84
C PHE A 352 0.15 -6.13 -10.23
N LYS A 353 0.87 -6.64 -11.24
CA LYS A 353 0.30 -6.94 -12.57
C LYS A 353 -0.92 -7.83 -12.46
N ARG A 354 -0.85 -8.88 -11.64
CA ARG A 354 -1.96 -9.79 -11.42
C ARG A 354 -3.16 -9.13 -10.74
N LEU A 355 -2.90 -8.26 -9.75
CA LEU A 355 -3.95 -7.44 -9.15
C LEU A 355 -4.62 -6.55 -10.21
N LEU A 356 -3.85 -5.87 -11.06
CA LEU A 356 -4.38 -5.01 -12.12
C LEU A 356 -5.14 -5.79 -13.20
N ASP A 357 -4.62 -6.91 -13.67
CA ASP A 357 -5.29 -7.76 -14.67
C ASP A 357 -6.64 -8.27 -14.13
N ALA A 358 -6.66 -8.69 -12.87
CA ALA A 358 -7.89 -9.07 -12.19
C ALA A 358 -8.85 -7.89 -12.06
N HIS A 359 -8.35 -6.69 -11.74
CA HIS A 359 -9.14 -5.47 -11.64
C HIS A 359 -9.82 -5.11 -12.97
N ARG A 360 -9.03 -5.06 -14.04
CA ARG A 360 -9.49 -4.73 -15.40
C ARG A 360 -10.44 -5.76 -15.98
N SER A 361 -10.32 -7.03 -15.60
CA SER A 361 -11.24 -8.08 -16.04
C SER A 361 -12.67 -7.91 -15.52
N VAL A 362 -12.85 -7.24 -14.38
CA VAL A 362 -14.18 -7.00 -13.79
C VAL A 362 -14.80 -5.73 -14.37
N VAL A 363 -14.01 -4.66 -14.57
CA VAL A 363 -14.50 -3.39 -15.12
C VAL A 363 -14.97 -3.50 -16.58
N ASN A 364 -14.43 -4.47 -17.35
CA ASN A 364 -14.76 -4.65 -18.76
C ASN A 364 -15.89 -5.67 -19.05
N ASN A 365 -16.47 -6.28 -18.02
CA ASN A 365 -17.62 -7.19 -18.11
C ASN A 365 -18.85 -6.53 -17.49
#